data_AF-A0A941PIL6-F1
#
_entry.id   AF-A0A941PIL6-F1
#
_cell.length_a   1.000
_cell.length_b   1.000
_cell.length_c   1.000
_cell.angle_alpha   90.00
_cell.angle_beta   90.00
_cell.angle_gamma   90.00
#
_symmetry.space_group_name_H-M   'P 1'
#
loop_
_entity.id
_entity.type
_entity.pdbx_description
1 polymer ?
#
loop_
_entity_poly.entity_id
_entity_poly.type
_entity_poly.pdbx_seq_one_letter_code
_entity_poly.pdbx_strand_id
1 'polypeptide(L)' 'MRWKAVAAPDLAQDLILFDGDCVACSRSARFVHERDIARRFRFVAIQSPYGRSLAARFGIDPGAPETN' A
#
# COMPACT_ATOMS: atom_id res chain seq x y z
N MET A 1 16.93 3.23 6.59
CA MET A 1 15.51 3.39 6.99
C MET A 1 15.15 2.34 8.03
N ARG A 2 14.49 2.71 9.14
CA ARG A 2 13.96 1.75 10.11
C ARG A 2 12.43 1.79 10.01
N TRP A 3 11.88 0.92 9.17
CA TRP A 3 10.45 0.64 9.19
C TRP A 3 10.03 0.28 10.61
N LYS A 4 8.96 0.91 11.12
CA LYS A 4 8.38 0.64 12.44
C LYS A 4 6.95 0.18 12.23
N ALA A 5 6.64 -1.04 12.65
CA ALA A 5 5.28 -1.53 12.67
C ALA A 5 4.42 -0.65 13.60
N VAL A 6 3.26 -0.22 13.10
CA VAL A 6 2.22 0.48 13.87
C VAL A 6 0.97 -0.39 13.86
N ALA A 7 0.36 -0.59 15.04
CA ALA A 7 -0.86 -1.37 15.14
C ALA A 7 -2.05 -0.59 14.56
N ALA A 8 -2.90 -1.27 13.79
CA ALA A 8 -4.13 -0.70 13.22
C ALA A 8 -5.25 -1.75 13.22
N PRO A 9 -5.83 -2.05 14.41
CA PRO A 9 -6.78 -3.15 14.59
C PRO A 9 -8.12 -2.93 13.88
N ASP A 10 -8.44 -1.69 13.55
CA ASP A 10 -9.64 -1.28 12.82
C ASP A 10 -9.49 -1.39 11.29
N LEU A 11 -8.27 -1.64 10.80
CA LEU A 11 -8.03 -1.85 9.38
C LEU A 11 -8.25 -3.30 8.99
N ALA A 12 -8.72 -3.46 7.76
CA ALA A 12 -8.80 -4.73 7.08
C ALA A 12 -7.41 -5.41 7.07
N GLN A 13 -7.33 -6.66 7.54
CA GLN A 13 -6.11 -7.46 7.46
C GLN A 13 -5.63 -7.62 6.00
N ASP A 14 -4.33 -7.86 5.84
CA ASP A 14 -3.69 -8.18 4.56
C ASP A 14 -3.89 -7.10 3.48
N LEU A 15 -3.88 -5.84 3.89
CA LEU A 15 -3.97 -4.70 2.98
C LEU A 15 -2.58 -4.28 2.49
N ILE A 16 -2.42 -4.15 1.18
CA ILE A 16 -1.23 -3.60 0.52
C ILE A 16 -1.60 -2.24 -0.06
N LEU A 17 -1.07 -1.18 0.54
CA LEU A 17 -1.10 0.17 -0.02
C LEU A 17 0.08 0.31 -0.99
N PHE A 18 -0.16 0.74 -2.22
CA PHE A 18 0.89 0.92 -3.21
C PHE A 18 0.67 2.19 -4.04
N ASP A 19 1.76 2.70 -4.62
CA ASP A 19 1.70 3.81 -5.57
C ASP A 19 1.35 3.28 -6.97
N GLY A 20 0.18 3.67 -7.48
CA GLY A 20 -0.33 3.28 -8.80
C GLY A 20 0.22 4.12 -9.97
N ASP A 21 0.80 5.28 -9.72
CA ASP A 21 1.41 6.12 -10.76
C ASP A 21 2.89 5.75 -10.98
N CYS A 22 3.50 5.06 -10.01
CA CYS A 22 4.85 4.51 -10.14
C CYS A 22 4.85 3.15 -10.85
N VAL A 23 5.61 3.05 -11.94
CA VAL A 23 5.77 1.81 -12.74
C VAL A 23 6.36 0.67 -11.92
N ALA A 24 7.39 0.93 -11.11
CA ALA A 24 8.04 -0.10 -10.30
C ALA A 24 7.10 -0.62 -9.20
N CYS A 25 6.43 0.29 -8.49
CA CYS A 25 5.45 -0.06 -7.45
C CYS A 25 4.28 -0.86 -8.02
N SER A 26 3.75 -0.44 -9.17
CA SER A 26 2.66 -1.14 -9.86
C SER A 26 3.08 -2.54 -10.32
N ARG A 27 4.31 -2.71 -10.83
CA ARG A 27 4.85 -4.04 -11.20
C ARG A 27 5.02 -4.93 -9.97
N SER A 28 5.48 -4.40 -8.85
CA SER A 28 5.60 -5.13 -7.59
C SER A 28 4.23 -5.57 -7.05
N ALA A 29 3.24 -4.67 -7.03
CA ALA A 29 1.88 -5.01 -6.63
C ALA A 29 1.29 -6.11 -7.51
N ARG A 30 1.48 -6.01 -8.83
CA ARG A 30 1.07 -7.05 -9.79
C ARG A 30 1.78 -8.39 -9.54
N PHE A 31 3.08 -8.38 -9.28
CA PHE A 31 3.84 -9.60 -8.96
C PHE A 31 3.28 -10.34 -7.75
N VAL A 32 2.90 -9.61 -6.70
CA VAL A 32 2.27 -10.17 -5.50
C VAL A 32 0.87 -10.68 -5.85
N HIS A 33 0.07 -9.89 -6.57
CA HIS A 33 -1.28 -10.29 -6.97
C HIS A 33 -1.30 -11.60 -7.77
N GLU A 34 -0.40 -11.75 -8.74
CA GLU A 34 -0.30 -12.96 -9.56
C GLU A 34 0.11 -14.21 -8.76
N ARG A 35 0.77 -14.04 -7.61
CA ARG A 35 1.22 -15.13 -6.72
C ARG A 35 0.29 -15.36 -5.54
N ASP A 36 -0.65 -14.47 -5.30
CA ASP A 36 -1.65 -14.58 -4.23
C ASP A 36 -2.80 -15.51 -4.67
N ILE A 37 -2.49 -16.80 -4.80
CA ILE A 37 -3.45 -17.84 -5.23
C ILE A 37 -4.65 -17.92 -4.28
N ALA A 38 -4.43 -17.65 -2.99
CA ALA A 38 -5.48 -17.65 -1.96
C ALA A 38 -6.33 -16.37 -1.94
N ARG A 39 -5.99 -15.36 -2.75
CA ARG A 39 -6.64 -14.02 -2.76
C ARG A 39 -6.70 -13.40 -1.37
N ARG A 40 -5.63 -13.56 -0.60
CA ARG A 40 -5.51 -13.06 0.77
C ARG A 40 -5.37 -11.54 0.79
N PHE A 41 -4.61 -10.97 -0.14
CA PHE A 41 -4.24 -9.57 -0.11
C PHE A 41 -5.27 -8.68 -0.80
N ARG A 42 -5.52 -7.52 -0.19
CA ARG A 42 -6.30 -6.42 -0.78
C ARG A 42 -5.38 -5.30 -1.21
N PHE A 43 -5.39 -4.98 -2.49
CA PHE A 43 -4.54 -3.94 -3.07
C PHE A 43 -5.29 -2.62 -3.10
N VAL A 44 -4.68 -1.57 -2.56
CA VAL A 44 -5.23 -0.21 -2.53
C VAL A 44 -4.21 0.73 -3.14
N ALA A 45 -4.60 1.38 -4.24
CA ALA A 45 -3.79 2.44 -4.83
C ALA A 45 -3.84 3.68 -3.93
N ILE A 46 -2.69 4.28 -3.64
CA ILE A 46 -2.56 5.47 -2.79
C ILE A 46 -3.31 6.67 -3.36
N GLN A 47 -3.53 6.70 -4.68
CA GLN A 47 -4.29 7.71 -5.40
C GLN A 47 -5.79 7.71 -5.06
N SER A 48 -6.34 6.57 -4.63
CA SER A 48 -7.76 6.43 -4.31
C SER A 48 -8.14 7.20 -3.04
N PRO A 49 -9.41 7.61 -2.85
CA PRO A 49 -9.83 8.31 -1.63
C PRO A 49 -9.47 7.54 -0.34
N TYR A 50 -9.67 6.23 -0.36
CA TYR A 50 -9.31 5.37 0.77
C TYR A 50 -7.78 5.26 0.94
N GLY A 51 -7.03 5.08 -0.15
CA GLY A 51 -5.57 5.02 -0.12
C GLY A 51 -4.94 6.30 0.43
N ARG A 52 -5.44 7.48 0.06
CA ARG A 52 -4.99 8.77 0.60
C ARG A 52 -5.26 8.88 2.10
N SER A 53 -6.43 8.43 2.56
CA SER A 53 -6.75 8.42 3.99
C SER A 53 -5.84 7.50 4.80
N LEU A 54 -5.49 6.34 4.25
CA LEU A 54 -4.55 5.40 4.85
C LEU A 54 -3.13 5.99 4.91
N ALA A 55 -2.65 6.56 3.80
CA ALA A 55 -1.34 7.18 3.74
C ALA A 55 -1.20 8.30 4.79
N ALA A 56 -2.17 9.22 4.84
CA ALA A 56 -2.18 10.31 5.82
C ALA A 56 -2.17 9.80 7.26
N ARG A 57 -2.93 8.73 7.56
CA ARG A 57 -2.95 8.10 8.90
C ARG A 57 -1.58 7.60 9.34
N PHE A 58 -0.76 7.11 8.42
CA PHE A 58 0.57 6.58 8.73
C PHE A 58 1.70 7.57 8.45
N GLY A 59 1.39 8.84 8.18
CA GLY A 59 2.39 9.88 7.93
C GLY A 59 3.10 9.76 6.58
N ILE A 60 2.48 9.09 5.61
CA ILE A 60 2.99 8.97 4.24
C ILE A 60 2.37 10.09 3.41
N ASP A 61 3.20 10.87 2.71
CA ASP A 61 2.72 11.85 1.73
C ASP A 61 2.21 11.12 0.47
N PRO A 62 0.92 11.22 0.11
CA PRO A 62 0.37 10.59 -1.10
C PRO A 62 0.91 11.15 -2.41
N GLY A 63 1.44 12.38 -2.41
CA GLY A 63 1.98 13.06 -3.58
C GLY A 63 3.50 12.93 -3.72
N ALA A 64 4.19 12.55 -2.65
CA ALA A 64 5.63 12.32 -2.62
C ALA A 64 5.97 11.12 -1.70
N PRO A 65 5.49 9.91 -2.03
CA PRO A 65 5.83 8.72 -1.25
C PRO A 65 7.34 8.48 -1.27
N GLU A 66 7.88 7.95 -0.17
CA GLU A 66 9.32 7.71 -0.03
C GLU A 66 9.86 6.84 -1.18
N THR A 67 10.96 7.30 -1.79
CA THR A 67 11.71 6.58 -2.81
C THR A 67 12.90 5.86 -2.16
N ASN A 68 13.13 4.60 -2.52
CA ASN A 68 14.34 3.84 -2.15
C ASN A 68 15.55 4.22 -3.02
#